data_AF-X1P0H5-F1
#
_entry.id   AF-X1P0H5-F1
#
_cell.length_a   1.000
_cell.length_b   1.000
_cell.length_c   1.000
_cell.angle_alpha   90.00
_cell.angle_beta   90.00
_cell.angle_gamma   90.00
#
_symmetry.space_group_name_H-M   'P 1'
#
loop_
_entity.id
_entity.type
_entity.pdbx_description
1 polymer ?
#
loop_
_entity_poly.entity_id
_entity_poly.type
_entity_poly.pdbx_seq_one_letter_code
_entity_poly.pdbx_strand_id
1 'polypeptide(L)'
;TLARCKYYYENKYLFQSKNPHRFTKFYGQFPQNVILGTTIETNRHKLAEKYSEAPPTYERYVSISEICKEDGCPVMVSIEPIMDFDLKEFLEWFYDIEPEFVSIGADSKGHHLPEPSSIKVKQLIKALKEITEVKIKENLRRISR
;
A
#
# COMPACT_ATOMS: atom_id res chain seq x y z
N THR A 1 -5.61 9.53 19.99
CA THR A 1 -4.14 9.36 20.04
C THR A 1 -3.83 7.87 20.09
N LEU A 2 -2.61 7.44 19.76
CA LEU A 2 -2.19 6.03 19.79
C LEU A 2 -2.49 5.34 21.15
N ALA A 3 -2.24 6.06 22.25
CA ALA A 3 -2.59 5.61 23.59
C ALA A 3 -4.09 5.33 23.76
N ARG A 4 -4.97 6.13 23.13
CA ARG A 4 -6.42 5.93 23.21
C ARG A 4 -6.87 4.63 22.55
N CYS A 5 -6.18 4.20 21.49
CA CYS A 5 -6.49 2.95 20.78
C CYS A 5 -6.30 1.72 21.67
N LYS A 6 -5.38 1.78 22.64
CA LYS A 6 -5.15 0.68 23.60
C LYS A 6 -6.32 0.45 24.57
N TYR A 7 -7.15 1.48 24.83
CA TYR A 7 -8.30 1.34 25.73
C TYR A 7 -9.50 0.64 25.08
N TYR A 8 -9.64 0.70 23.75
CA TYR A 8 -10.71 0.02 23.02
C TYR A 8 -10.13 -1.16 22.25
N TYR A 9 -9.74 -2.20 22.99
CA TYR A 9 -8.98 -3.35 22.49
C TYR A 9 -9.77 -4.23 21.50
N GLU A 10 -11.10 -4.14 21.49
CA GLU A 10 -11.97 -4.86 20.55
C GLU A 10 -11.91 -4.27 19.13
N ASN A 11 -11.52 -2.99 19.00
CA ASN A 11 -11.43 -2.32 17.70
C ASN A 11 -10.18 -2.76 16.94
N LYS A 12 -10.32 -2.98 15.63
CA LYS A 12 -9.19 -3.09 14.70
C LYS A 12 -8.80 -1.71 14.19
N TYR A 13 -7.55 -1.32 14.38
CA TYR A 13 -7.03 -0.01 13.94
C TYR A 13 -6.13 -0.15 12.72
N LEU A 14 -6.28 0.76 11.77
CA LEU A 14 -5.38 0.90 10.63
C LEU A 14 -4.57 2.19 10.79
N PHE A 15 -3.25 2.07 10.83
CA PHE A 15 -2.34 3.23 10.75
C PHE A 15 -1.58 3.19 9.44
N GLN A 16 -1.72 4.24 8.63
CA GLN A 16 -1.08 4.31 7.32
C GLN A 16 -0.11 5.49 7.24
N SER A 17 1.04 5.27 6.60
CA SER A 17 2.07 6.29 6.37
C SER A 17 2.77 6.05 5.04
N LYS A 18 3.11 7.10 4.29
CA LYS A 18 4.06 7.00 3.15
C LYS A 18 5.51 6.90 3.59
N ASN A 19 5.78 6.90 4.89
CA ASN A 19 7.07 6.62 5.50
C ASN A 19 6.87 5.51 6.55
N PRO A 20 6.72 4.24 6.12
CA PRO A 20 6.46 3.10 7.01
C PRO A 20 7.63 2.83 7.97
N HIS A 21 8.88 3.18 7.61
CA HIS A 21 10.02 3.09 8.53
C HIS A 21 9.77 3.82 9.86
N ARG A 22 8.96 4.89 9.87
CA ARG A 22 8.61 5.59 11.12
C ARG A 22 7.82 4.75 12.11
N PHE A 23 7.16 3.67 11.70
CA PHE A 23 6.44 2.79 12.61
C PHE A 23 7.37 2.12 13.63
N THR A 24 8.64 1.89 13.27
CA THR A 24 9.67 1.35 14.17
C THR A 24 9.84 2.16 15.46
N LYS A 25 9.70 3.49 15.37
CA LYS A 25 9.79 4.40 16.52
C LYS A 25 8.63 4.24 17.52
N PHE A 26 7.56 3.55 17.11
CA PHE A 26 6.36 3.31 17.89
C PHE A 26 6.15 1.82 18.20
N TYR A 27 7.18 0.98 18.00
CA TYR A 27 7.13 -0.41 18.43
C TYR A 27 6.81 -0.52 19.93
N GLY A 28 5.96 -1.51 20.27
CA GLY A 28 5.36 -1.66 21.60
C GLY A 28 4.29 -0.62 21.96
N GLN A 29 4.11 0.43 21.16
CA GLN A 29 3.09 1.46 21.39
C GLN A 29 1.82 1.23 20.58
N PHE A 30 1.83 0.37 19.56
CA PHE A 30 0.62 -0.02 18.85
C PHE A 30 -0.35 -0.83 19.73
N PRO A 31 -1.67 -0.75 19.49
CA PRO A 31 -2.63 -1.66 20.11
C PRO A 31 -2.44 -3.07 19.54
N GLN A 32 -2.97 -4.08 20.24
CA GLN A 32 -2.86 -5.48 19.81
C GLN A 32 -3.55 -5.75 18.47
N ASN A 33 -4.73 -5.17 18.25
CA ASN A 33 -5.51 -5.35 17.03
C ASN A 33 -5.22 -4.21 16.04
N VAL A 34 -4.08 -4.31 15.34
CA VAL A 34 -3.56 -3.28 14.45
C VAL A 34 -3.22 -3.84 13.07
N ILE A 35 -3.42 -3.02 12.03
CA ILE A 35 -2.85 -3.18 10.70
C ILE A 35 -1.99 -1.97 10.41
N LEU A 36 -0.76 -2.19 9.94
CA LEU A 36 0.10 -1.11 9.47
C LEU A 36 0.03 -0.99 7.95
N GLY A 37 -0.11 0.23 7.45
CA GLY A 37 -0.34 0.51 6.05
C GLY A 37 0.75 1.38 5.45
N THR A 38 1.05 1.15 4.18
CA THR A 38 1.83 2.10 3.38
C THR A 38 1.21 2.31 2.01
N THR A 39 1.56 3.42 1.36
CA THR A 39 1.20 3.66 -0.04
C THR A 39 2.38 3.33 -0.95
N ILE A 40 2.13 2.48 -1.94
CA ILE A 40 3.06 2.15 -3.01
C ILE A 40 2.32 2.35 -4.34
N GLU A 41 2.49 3.53 -4.93
CA GLU A 41 1.76 3.94 -6.13
C GLU A 41 2.25 3.22 -7.40
N THR A 42 3.53 2.87 -7.43
CA THR A 42 4.24 2.23 -8.55
C THR A 42 5.58 1.65 -8.08
N ASN A 43 6.11 0.66 -8.80
CA ASN A 43 7.50 0.20 -8.65
C ASN A 43 8.53 1.09 -9.38
N ARG A 44 8.08 2.08 -10.16
CA ARG A 44 8.97 3.00 -10.91
C ARG A 44 9.37 4.20 -10.07
N HIS A 45 10.50 4.13 -9.36
CA HIS A 45 10.91 5.17 -8.41
C HIS A 45 10.98 6.59 -9.03
N LYS A 46 11.63 6.73 -10.20
CA LYS A 46 11.76 8.03 -10.92
C LYS A 46 10.42 8.62 -11.35
N LEU A 47 9.40 7.78 -11.47
CA LEU A 47 8.06 8.23 -11.78
C LEU A 47 7.40 8.84 -10.54
N ALA A 48 7.48 8.14 -9.41
CA ALA A 48 6.89 8.57 -8.14
C ALA A 48 7.50 9.88 -7.61
N GLU A 49 8.82 10.03 -7.71
CA GLU A 49 9.57 11.23 -7.24
C GLU A 49 9.11 12.54 -7.90
N LYS A 50 8.55 12.48 -9.12
CA LYS A 50 8.02 13.67 -9.80
C LYS A 50 6.76 14.23 -9.15
N TYR A 51 6.07 13.42 -8.34
CA TYR A 51 4.75 13.74 -7.79
C TYR A 51 4.69 13.62 -6.26
N SER A 52 5.79 13.23 -5.60
CA SER A 52 5.81 13.05 -4.15
C SER A 52 7.19 13.31 -3.56
N GLU A 53 7.22 14.06 -2.45
CA GLU A 53 8.41 14.27 -1.60
C GLU A 53 8.56 13.18 -0.51
N ALA A 54 7.64 12.23 -0.45
CA ALA A 54 7.75 11.11 0.49
C ALA A 54 8.88 10.16 0.06
N PRO A 55 9.39 9.30 0.98
CA PRO A 55 10.46 8.35 0.66
C PRO A 55 10.18 7.55 -0.62
N PRO A 56 11.20 7.12 -1.37
CA PRO A 56 11.04 6.29 -2.56
C PRO A 56 10.15 5.06 -2.32
N THR A 57 9.35 4.69 -3.32
CA THR A 57 8.41 3.55 -3.18
C THR A 57 9.11 2.23 -2.89
N TYR A 58 10.32 2.04 -3.39
CA TYR A 58 11.16 0.88 -3.05
C TYR A 58 11.53 0.84 -1.56
N GLU A 59 11.93 1.96 -0.98
CA GLU A 59 12.23 2.04 0.47
C GLU A 59 10.98 1.77 1.32
N ARG A 60 9.80 2.21 0.84
CA ARG A 60 8.52 1.90 1.49
C ARG A 60 8.19 0.41 1.42
N TYR A 61 8.46 -0.24 0.28
CA TYR A 61 8.32 -1.69 0.09
C TYR A 61 9.22 -2.46 1.05
N VAL A 62 10.51 -2.13 1.11
CA VAL A 62 11.47 -2.79 2.01
C VAL A 62 11.01 -2.66 3.46
N SER A 63 10.72 -1.43 3.89
CA SER A 63 10.31 -1.15 5.26
C SER A 63 9.01 -1.87 5.66
N ILE A 64 8.01 -1.93 4.79
CA ILE A 64 6.74 -2.62 5.13
C ILE A 64 6.90 -4.15 5.09
N SER A 65 7.77 -4.68 4.23
CA SER A 65 8.10 -6.10 4.20
C SER A 65 8.84 -6.53 5.48
N GLU A 66 9.79 -5.72 5.96
CA GLU A 66 10.49 -5.94 7.24
C GLU A 66 9.51 -5.95 8.41
N ILE A 67 8.61 -4.95 8.50
CA ILE A 67 7.57 -4.90 9.54
C ILE A 67 6.70 -6.16 9.53
N CYS A 68 6.32 -6.64 8.34
CA CYS A 68 5.50 -7.85 8.24
C CYS A 68 6.26 -9.10 8.69
N LYS A 69 7.51 -9.25 8.26
CA LYS A 69 8.33 -10.47 8.47
C LYS A 69 8.94 -10.56 9.86
N GLU A 70 9.46 -9.45 10.38
CA GLU A 70 10.20 -9.43 11.64
C GLU A 70 9.27 -9.26 12.84
N ASP A 71 8.26 -8.39 12.74
CA ASP A 71 7.33 -8.13 13.84
C ASP A 71 6.09 -9.03 13.82
N GLY A 72 5.86 -9.75 12.72
CA GLY A 72 4.63 -10.51 12.50
C GLY A 72 3.37 -9.64 12.47
N CYS A 73 3.52 -8.33 12.22
CA CYS A 73 2.42 -7.38 12.22
C CYS A 73 1.66 -7.46 10.90
N PRO A 74 0.32 -7.62 10.90
CA PRO A 74 -0.44 -7.59 9.66
C PRO A 74 -0.29 -6.23 8.96
N VAL A 75 -0.05 -6.27 7.65
CA VAL A 75 0.13 -5.04 6.86
C VAL A 75 -0.91 -4.92 5.75
N MET A 76 -1.11 -3.70 5.27
CA MET A 76 -1.85 -3.43 4.05
C MET A 76 -1.04 -2.54 3.12
N VAL A 77 -1.29 -2.66 1.82
CA VAL A 77 -0.69 -1.77 0.82
C VAL A 77 -1.77 -1.03 0.06
N SER A 78 -1.62 0.28 -0.04
CA SER A 78 -2.46 1.15 -0.83
C SER A 78 -1.76 1.50 -2.14
N ILE A 79 -2.32 1.07 -3.27
CA ILE A 79 -1.90 1.45 -4.62
C ILE A 79 -2.79 2.61 -5.07
N GLU A 80 -2.66 3.74 -4.37
CA GLU A 80 -3.54 4.90 -4.53
C GLU A 80 -2.77 6.23 -4.47
N PRO A 81 -2.93 7.10 -5.48
CA PRO A 81 -3.44 6.78 -6.82
C PRO A 81 -2.46 5.86 -7.57
N ILE A 82 -2.97 4.86 -8.28
CA ILE A 82 -2.15 3.96 -9.09
C ILE A 82 -1.48 4.73 -10.23
N MET A 83 -0.16 4.55 -10.36
CA MET A 83 0.65 5.12 -11.44
C MET A 83 1.20 4.00 -12.31
N ASP A 84 1.69 4.31 -13.51
CA ASP A 84 2.20 3.31 -14.44
C ASP A 84 3.36 2.52 -13.82
N PHE A 85 3.35 1.20 -14.00
CA PHE A 85 4.18 0.24 -13.25
C PHE A 85 4.66 -0.91 -14.16
N ASP A 86 5.67 -1.66 -13.77
CA ASP A 86 6.08 -2.88 -14.48
C ASP A 86 5.48 -4.10 -13.79
N LEU A 87 4.52 -4.76 -14.45
CA LEU A 87 3.62 -5.75 -13.82
C LEU A 87 4.37 -6.85 -13.07
N LYS A 88 5.41 -7.44 -13.69
CA LYS A 88 6.14 -8.56 -13.10
C LYS A 88 6.87 -8.13 -11.82
N GLU A 89 7.74 -7.12 -11.93
CA GLU A 89 8.50 -6.58 -10.80
C GLU A 89 7.58 -6.06 -9.69
N PHE A 90 6.47 -5.42 -10.06
CA PHE A 90 5.55 -4.90 -9.08
C PHE A 90 4.87 -6.02 -8.30
N LEU A 91 4.50 -7.14 -8.96
CA LEU A 91 3.94 -8.32 -8.31
C LEU A 91 4.93 -9.02 -7.38
N GLU A 92 6.22 -9.05 -7.72
CA GLU A 92 7.27 -9.60 -6.85
C GLU A 92 7.25 -8.93 -5.46
N TRP A 93 7.01 -7.61 -5.40
CA TRP A 93 6.88 -6.91 -4.12
C TRP A 93 5.70 -7.41 -3.28
N PHE A 94 4.58 -7.79 -3.90
CA PHE A 94 3.41 -8.27 -3.16
C PHE A 94 3.55 -9.73 -2.72
N TYR A 95 4.29 -10.55 -3.47
CA TYR A 95 4.71 -11.88 -3.00
C TYR A 95 5.66 -11.77 -1.80
N ASP A 96 6.52 -10.76 -1.78
CA ASP A 96 7.43 -10.54 -0.66
C ASP A 96 6.77 -9.92 0.58
N ILE A 97 5.75 -9.07 0.39
CA ILE A 97 5.04 -8.42 1.49
C ILE A 97 3.98 -9.35 2.09
N GLU A 98 3.25 -10.12 1.28
CA GLU A 98 2.07 -10.91 1.67
C GLU A 98 1.06 -10.08 2.51
N PRO A 99 0.54 -8.95 1.98
CA PRO A 99 -0.31 -8.06 2.77
C PRO A 99 -1.64 -8.73 3.13
N GLU A 100 -2.25 -8.32 4.24
CA GLU A 100 -3.61 -8.74 4.64
C GLU A 100 -4.64 -8.31 3.59
N PHE A 101 -4.48 -7.11 3.02
CA PHE A 101 -5.24 -6.67 1.85
C PHE A 101 -4.50 -5.57 1.09
N VAL A 102 -4.88 -5.40 -0.17
CA VAL A 102 -4.45 -4.29 -1.04
C VAL A 102 -5.65 -3.42 -1.39
N SER A 103 -5.49 -2.10 -1.31
CA SER A 103 -6.48 -1.13 -1.79
C SER A 103 -5.99 -0.47 -3.07
N ILE A 104 -6.82 -0.39 -4.11
CA ILE A 104 -6.42 0.13 -5.43
C ILE A 104 -7.41 1.19 -5.90
N GLY A 105 -6.90 2.34 -6.33
CA GLY A 105 -7.70 3.49 -6.74
C GLY A 105 -6.95 4.39 -7.73
N ALA A 106 -7.72 5.11 -8.54
CA ALA A 106 -7.19 6.03 -9.55
C ALA A 106 -6.90 7.42 -8.97
N ASP A 107 -6.33 8.31 -9.79
CA ASP A 107 -6.26 9.73 -9.44
C ASP A 107 -7.67 10.34 -9.45
N SER A 108 -8.12 10.81 -8.28
CA SER A 108 -9.42 11.48 -8.10
C SER A 108 -9.32 12.99 -8.05
N LYS A 109 -8.12 13.56 -7.90
CA LYS A 109 -7.90 14.99 -7.71
C LYS A 109 -7.47 15.72 -8.97
N GLY A 110 -7.32 15.00 -10.09
CA GLY A 110 -6.96 15.58 -11.38
C GLY A 110 -5.52 16.10 -11.40
N HIS A 111 -4.61 15.42 -10.71
CA HIS A 111 -3.18 15.72 -10.74
C HIS A 111 -2.50 15.25 -12.04
N HIS A 112 -3.27 14.66 -12.97
CA HIS A 112 -2.78 14.17 -14.27
C HIS A 112 -1.60 13.21 -14.08
N LEU A 113 -1.74 12.34 -13.10
CA LEU A 113 -0.74 11.32 -12.84
C LEU A 113 -0.62 10.38 -14.05
N PRO A 114 0.56 9.82 -14.30
CA PRO A 114 0.79 8.87 -15.37
C PRO A 114 0.11 7.55 -15.01
N GLU A 115 -1.17 7.43 -15.32
CA GLU A 115 -1.97 6.24 -15.01
C GLU A 115 -1.68 5.09 -16.00
N PRO A 116 -1.72 3.83 -15.54
CA PRO A 116 -1.55 2.66 -16.40
C PRO A 116 -2.73 2.47 -17.36
N SER A 117 -2.52 1.66 -18.41
CA SER A 117 -3.62 1.22 -19.29
C SER A 117 -4.61 0.31 -18.56
N SER A 118 -5.86 0.27 -19.03
CA SER A 118 -6.90 -0.56 -18.40
C SER A 118 -6.57 -2.06 -18.44
N ILE A 119 -5.86 -2.52 -19.47
CA ILE A 119 -5.35 -3.90 -19.57
C ILE A 119 -4.38 -4.19 -18.43
N LYS A 120 -3.42 -3.29 -18.16
CA LYS A 120 -2.45 -3.47 -17.06
C LYS A 120 -3.14 -3.47 -15.70
N VAL A 121 -4.11 -2.58 -15.48
CA VAL A 121 -4.91 -2.55 -14.24
C VAL A 121 -5.65 -3.87 -14.04
N LYS A 122 -6.31 -4.40 -15.08
CA LYS A 122 -7.03 -5.69 -15.01
C LYS A 122 -6.08 -6.86 -14.71
N GLN A 123 -4.90 -6.87 -15.34
CA GLN A 123 -3.88 -7.89 -15.09
C GLN A 123 -3.36 -7.84 -13.65
N LEU A 124 -3.05 -6.65 -13.14
CA LEU A 124 -2.61 -6.45 -11.76
C LEU A 124 -3.67 -6.91 -10.77
N ILE A 125 -4.94 -6.48 -10.94
CA ILE A 125 -6.04 -6.90 -10.06
C ILE A 125 -6.21 -8.42 -10.07
N LYS A 126 -6.16 -9.04 -11.26
CA LYS A 126 -6.29 -10.49 -11.38
C LYS A 126 -5.18 -11.20 -10.61
N ALA A 127 -3.92 -10.79 -10.81
CA ALA A 127 -2.79 -11.42 -10.14
C ALA A 127 -2.79 -11.17 -8.62
N LEU A 128 -3.11 -9.96 -8.16
CA LEU A 128 -3.18 -9.65 -6.73
C LEU A 128 -4.26 -10.45 -6.00
N LYS A 129 -5.39 -10.77 -6.66
CA LYS A 129 -6.44 -11.60 -6.06
C LYS A 129 -6.01 -13.04 -5.76
N GLU A 130 -4.95 -13.52 -6.40
CA GLU A 130 -4.34 -14.81 -6.10
C GLU A 130 -3.41 -14.74 -4.88
N ILE A 131 -3.05 -13.52 -4.43
CA ILE A 131 -2.10 -13.27 -3.33
C ILE A 131 -2.84 -12.82 -2.07
N THR A 132 -3.80 -11.91 -2.21
CA THR A 132 -4.40 -11.17 -1.09
C THR A 132 -5.81 -10.67 -1.41
N GLU A 133 -6.54 -10.19 -0.40
CA GLU A 133 -7.81 -9.50 -0.60
C GLU A 133 -7.59 -8.18 -1.36
N VAL A 134 -8.31 -7.97 -2.47
CA VAL A 134 -8.20 -6.73 -3.26
C VAL A 134 -9.45 -5.87 -3.09
N LYS A 135 -9.27 -4.70 -2.49
CA LYS A 135 -10.30 -3.66 -2.30
C LYS A 135 -10.21 -2.63 -3.42
N ILE A 136 -11.16 -2.69 -4.35
CA ILE A 136 -11.22 -1.79 -5.51
C ILE A 136 -12.03 -0.54 -5.14
N LYS A 137 -11.40 0.63 -5.21
CA LYS A 137 -12.08 1.93 -5.05
C LYS A 137 -12.96 2.24 -6.26
N GLU A 138 -14.07 2.94 -6.02
CA GLU A 138 -15.02 3.30 -7.08
C GLU A 138 -14.39 4.12 -8.21
N ASN A 139 -13.46 5.01 -7.87
CA ASN A 139 -12.75 5.87 -8.81
C ASN A 139 -11.87 5.07 -9.79
N LEU A 140 -11.46 3.83 -9.46
CA LEU A 140 -10.68 2.98 -10.37
C LEU A 140 -11.46 2.61 -11.64
N ARG A 141 -12.80 2.58 -11.55
CA ARG A 141 -13.69 2.29 -12.70
C ARG A 141 -13.48 3.23 -13.88
N ARG A 142 -12.90 4.41 -13.68
CA ARG A 142 -12.55 5.35 -14.76
C ARG A 142 -11.47 4.78 -15.69
N ILE A 143 -10.50 4.03 -15.14
CA ILE A 143 -9.34 3.51 -15.87
C ILE A 143 -9.29 1.98 -15.95
N SER A 144 -10.26 1.28 -15.36
CA SER A 144 -10.33 -0.18 -15.38
C SER A 144 -11.42 -0.74 -16.31
N ARG A 145 -12.06 0.10 -17.14
CA ARG A 145 -13.07 -0.33 -18.13
C ARG A 145 -12.45 -1.14 -19.26
#